data_AF-A0A645D3L7-F1
#
_entry.id   AF-A0A645D3L7-F1
#
_cell.length_a   1.000
_cell.length_b   1.000
_cell.length_c   1.000
_cell.angle_alpha   90.00
_cell.angle_beta   90.00
_cell.angle_gamma   90.00
#
_symmetry.space_group_name_H-M   'P 1'
#
loop_
_entity.id
_entity.type
_entity.pdbx_description
1 polymer ?
#
loop_
_entity_poly.entity_id
_entity_poly.type
_entity_poly.pdbx_seq_one_letter_code
_entity_poly.pdbx_strand_id
1 'polypeptide(L)'
;MITPVYEENSLGRYIYLPEDMVLWKVKNYQERNYDVVKAGHHYIHVDLNEVPIFIRKDKAFVLGKHSKNVDGLNNEELNVIAFVENEATYVYYDDDGNSKDYKAGKHEEIIIHIKRLKDDDFTIEIESKGNTKVKNLNFEIIHTDGRVHSKTLSIEP
;
A
#
# COMPACT_ATOMS: atom_id res chain seq x y z
N MET A 1 -8.52 -2.60 4.80
CA MET A 1 -9.63 -2.34 5.75
C MET A 1 -9.13 -1.33 6.78
N ILE A 2 -9.97 -0.40 7.22
CA ILE A 2 -9.65 0.49 8.36
C ILE A 2 -10.62 0.20 9.50
N THR A 3 -10.18 0.38 10.73
CA THR A 3 -11.04 0.17 11.92
C THR A 3 -10.81 1.24 12.98
N PRO A 4 -11.32 2.45 12.78
CA PRO A 4 -11.21 3.51 13.77
C PRO A 4 -11.77 3.08 15.13
N VAL A 5 -11.10 3.50 16.20
CA VAL A 5 -11.63 3.47 17.56
C VAL A 5 -12.55 4.69 17.70
N TYR A 6 -13.84 4.46 17.89
CA TYR A 6 -14.84 5.52 18.01
C TYR A 6 -15.42 5.67 19.42
N GLU A 7 -15.12 4.73 20.32
CA GLU A 7 -15.65 4.71 21.67
C GLU A 7 -14.72 5.52 22.59
N GLU A 8 -15.31 6.46 23.33
CA GLU A 8 -14.57 7.35 24.23
C GLU A 8 -13.80 6.54 25.28
N ASN A 9 -12.56 6.95 25.56
CA ASN A 9 -11.67 6.31 26.53
C ASN A 9 -11.39 4.81 26.27
N SER A 10 -11.71 4.30 25.07
CA SER A 10 -11.32 2.95 24.70
C SER A 10 -9.84 2.88 24.36
N LEU A 11 -9.20 1.81 24.83
CA LEU A 11 -7.79 1.49 24.53
C LEU A 11 -7.63 0.59 23.30
N GLY A 12 -8.70 0.40 22.53
CA GLY A 12 -8.71 -0.57 21.46
C GLY A 12 -10.08 -0.88 20.92
N ARG A 13 -10.19 -1.99 20.18
CA ARG A 13 -11.47 -2.42 19.61
C ARG A 13 -11.48 -3.91 19.28
N TYR A 14 -12.65 -4.52 19.38
CA TYR A 14 -12.91 -5.85 18.83
C TYR A 14 -13.19 -5.79 17.32
N ILE A 15 -12.54 -6.67 16.57
CA ILE A 15 -12.65 -6.76 15.11
C ILE A 15 -12.85 -8.20 14.66
N TYR A 16 -13.34 -8.34 13.43
CA TYR A 16 -13.36 -9.60 12.71
C TYR A 16 -12.59 -9.46 11.41
N LEU A 17 -11.65 -10.37 11.17
CA LEU A 17 -10.88 -10.47 9.93
C LEU A 17 -11.37 -11.68 9.11
N PRO A 18 -11.82 -11.49 7.86
CA PRO A 18 -12.27 -12.59 7.01
C PRO A 18 -11.12 -13.47 6.47
N GLU A 19 -9.89 -12.97 6.50
CA GLU A 19 -8.67 -13.64 6.02
C GLU A 19 -7.48 -13.12 6.84
N ASP A 20 -6.31 -13.76 6.75
CA ASP A 20 -5.10 -13.18 7.36
C ASP A 20 -4.79 -11.82 6.71
N MET A 21 -4.39 -10.84 7.50
CA MET A 21 -4.08 -9.49 7.02
C MET A 21 -2.87 -8.94 7.75
N VAL A 22 -2.15 -8.04 7.10
CA VAL A 22 -1.11 -7.24 7.75
C VAL A 22 -1.76 -6.05 8.43
N LEU A 23 -1.57 -5.92 9.74
CA LEU A 23 -1.89 -4.74 10.53
C LEU A 23 -0.70 -3.78 10.52
N TRP A 24 -0.97 -2.54 10.14
CA TRP A 24 -0.10 -1.40 10.34
C TRP A 24 -0.83 -0.37 11.21
N LYS A 25 -0.34 -0.13 12.42
CA LYS A 25 -0.84 0.93 13.31
C LYS A 25 -0.13 2.23 12.97
N VAL A 26 -0.79 3.05 12.17
CA VAL A 26 -0.16 4.26 11.62
C VAL A 26 -0.16 5.36 12.68
N LYS A 27 1.03 5.66 13.19
CA LYS A 27 1.31 6.87 13.97
C LYS A 27 2.00 7.95 13.12
N ASN A 28 2.96 7.50 12.32
CA ASN A 28 3.66 8.28 11.29
C ASN A 28 3.70 7.41 10.02
N TYR A 29 3.24 7.93 8.88
CA TYR A 29 3.15 7.14 7.65
C TYR A 29 4.52 6.71 7.08
N GLN A 30 5.60 7.32 7.56
CA GLN A 30 6.99 6.98 7.23
C GLN A 30 7.55 5.87 8.12
N GLU A 31 6.99 5.68 9.33
CA GLU A 31 7.40 4.65 10.27
C GLU A 31 6.48 3.44 10.14
N ARG A 32 7.05 2.32 9.71
CA ARG A 32 6.29 1.13 9.32
C ARG A 32 6.68 -0.05 10.18
N ASN A 33 5.71 -0.52 10.95
CA ASN A 33 5.78 -1.75 11.72
C ASN A 33 4.55 -2.58 11.33
N TYR A 34 4.79 -3.83 10.94
CA TYR A 34 3.79 -4.71 10.36
C TYR A 34 3.60 -5.94 11.22
N ASP A 35 2.36 -6.25 11.56
CA ASP A 35 1.97 -7.47 12.27
C ASP A 35 1.05 -8.31 11.38
N VAL A 36 1.38 -9.58 11.14
CA VAL A 36 0.46 -10.49 10.44
C VAL A 36 -0.57 -11.00 11.46
N VAL A 37 -1.83 -10.61 11.27
CA VAL A 37 -2.97 -11.03 12.10
C VAL A 37 -3.75 -12.10 11.36
N LYS A 38 -4.06 -13.20 12.04
CA LYS A 38 -4.80 -14.32 11.45
C LYS A 38 -6.28 -13.98 11.21
N ALA A 39 -6.93 -14.75 10.35
CA ALA A 39 -8.36 -14.67 10.18
C ALA A 39 -9.09 -15.00 11.51
N GLY A 40 -10.23 -14.35 11.73
CA GLY A 40 -11.08 -14.57 12.89
C GLY A 40 -11.28 -13.33 13.75
N HIS A 41 -11.57 -13.58 15.03
CA HIS A 41 -11.94 -12.56 16.00
C HIS A 41 -10.73 -12.10 16.82
N HIS A 42 -10.54 -10.78 16.91
CA HIS A 42 -9.42 -10.20 17.62
C HIS A 42 -9.84 -8.99 18.43
N TYR A 43 -9.23 -8.82 19.60
CA TYR A 43 -9.17 -7.52 20.24
C TYR A 43 -7.82 -6.89 19.92
N ILE A 44 -7.84 -5.70 19.31
CA ILE A 44 -6.63 -4.95 19.03
C ILE A 44 -6.49 -3.79 20.01
N HIS A 45 -5.30 -3.64 20.60
CA HIS A 45 -4.93 -2.41 21.30
C HIS A 45 -4.53 -1.35 20.28
N VAL A 46 -4.96 -0.10 20.48
CA VAL A 46 -4.67 1.02 19.58
C VAL A 46 -4.42 2.25 20.44
N ASP A 47 -3.25 2.87 20.31
CA ASP A 47 -2.95 4.10 21.03
C ASP A 47 -3.73 5.29 20.46
N LEU A 48 -3.89 6.34 21.26
CA LEU A 48 -4.68 7.53 20.90
C LEU A 48 -4.25 8.18 19.57
N ASN A 49 -2.96 8.09 19.23
CA ASN A 49 -2.37 8.67 18.02
C ASN A 49 -2.13 7.65 16.91
N GLU A 50 -2.73 6.46 17.01
CA GLU A 50 -2.60 5.41 16.01
C GLU A 50 -3.90 5.22 15.21
N VAL A 51 -3.74 4.98 13.92
CA VAL A 51 -4.83 4.57 13.03
C VAL A 51 -4.55 3.17 12.50
N PRO A 52 -5.34 2.14 12.87
CA PRO A 52 -5.10 0.78 12.41
C PRO A 52 -5.58 0.59 10.96
N ILE A 53 -4.65 0.20 10.10
CA ILE A 53 -4.88 -0.17 8.70
C ILE A 53 -4.55 -1.65 8.52
N PHE A 54 -5.43 -2.36 7.84
CA PHE A 54 -5.27 -3.77 7.50
C PHE A 54 -5.12 -3.95 5.99
N ILE A 55 -4.04 -4.61 5.58
CA ILE A 55 -3.71 -4.94 4.20
C ILE A 55 -4.04 -6.42 3.98
N ARG A 56 -4.90 -6.70 3.00
CA ARG A 56 -5.30 -8.08 2.68
C ARG A 56 -4.18 -8.82 1.95
N LYS A 57 -4.23 -10.15 1.96
CA LYS A 57 -3.34 -10.97 1.12
C LYS A 57 -3.49 -10.58 -0.35
N ASP A 58 -2.37 -10.70 -1.06
CA ASP A 58 -2.30 -10.56 -2.52
C ASP A 58 -2.81 -9.18 -2.99
N LYS A 59 -2.53 -8.15 -2.18
CA LYS A 59 -2.89 -6.76 -2.44
C LYS A 59 -1.73 -5.84 -2.08
N ALA A 60 -1.65 -4.76 -2.84
CA ALA A 60 -0.71 -3.68 -2.63
C ALA A 60 -1.43 -2.33 -2.64
N PHE A 61 -0.78 -1.30 -2.11
CA PHE A 61 -1.19 0.08 -2.30
C PHE A 61 0.04 1.00 -2.34
N VAL A 62 -0.17 2.19 -2.90
CA VAL A 62 0.88 3.15 -3.21
C VAL A 62 0.74 4.40 -2.34
N LEU A 63 1.85 4.86 -1.78
CA LEU A 63 1.96 6.06 -0.95
C LEU A 63 2.99 7.02 -1.52
N GLY A 64 2.52 8.20 -1.93
CA GLY A 64 3.37 9.32 -2.31
C GLY A 64 3.80 10.17 -1.10
N LYS A 65 4.60 11.20 -1.39
CA LYS A 65 5.00 12.20 -0.40
C LYS A 65 3.84 13.16 -0.10
N HIS A 66 3.66 13.53 1.16
CA HIS A 66 2.67 14.53 1.52
C HIS A 66 2.99 15.90 0.90
N SER A 67 1.95 16.69 0.65
CA SER A 67 2.06 18.11 0.31
C SER A 67 0.96 18.91 1.00
N LYS A 68 1.01 20.24 0.89
CA LYS A 68 0.00 21.13 1.49
C LYS A 68 -1.33 21.09 0.75
N ASN A 69 -1.31 20.76 -0.53
CA ASN A 69 -2.46 20.64 -1.41
C ASN A 69 -2.12 19.67 -2.56
N VAL A 70 -3.12 19.36 -3.39
CA VAL A 70 -2.99 18.41 -4.51
C VAL A 70 -2.03 18.95 -5.57
N ASP A 71 -2.11 20.23 -5.92
CA ASP A 71 -1.23 20.86 -6.93
C ASP A 71 0.26 20.81 -6.56
N GLY A 72 0.58 20.76 -5.27
CA GLY A 72 1.93 20.66 -4.76
C GLY A 72 2.43 19.23 -4.58
N LEU A 73 1.68 18.20 -4.97
CA LEU A 73 2.13 16.81 -4.87
C LEU A 73 3.32 16.57 -5.81
N ASN A 74 4.34 15.89 -5.29
CA ASN A 74 5.46 15.40 -6.08
C ASN A 74 5.43 13.87 -6.02
N ASN A 75 5.06 13.25 -7.14
CA ASN A 75 4.92 11.81 -7.30
C ASN A 75 6.12 11.19 -8.04
N GLU A 76 7.27 11.86 -8.12
CA GLU A 76 8.48 11.28 -8.72
C GLU A 76 8.98 10.04 -7.97
N GLU A 77 8.66 9.94 -6.67
CA GLU A 77 8.99 8.79 -5.83
C GLU A 77 7.73 8.32 -5.09
N LEU A 78 7.44 7.03 -5.20
CA LEU A 78 6.28 6.41 -4.56
C LEU A 78 6.70 5.15 -3.79
N ASN A 79 6.03 4.89 -2.67
CA ASN A 79 6.25 3.69 -1.86
C ASN A 79 5.11 2.70 -2.07
N VAL A 80 5.43 1.46 -2.43
CA VAL A 80 4.49 0.36 -2.65
C VAL A 80 4.56 -0.57 -1.45
N ILE A 81 3.46 -0.67 -0.70
CA ILE A 81 3.34 -1.66 0.39
C ILE A 81 2.48 -2.81 -0.13
N ALA A 82 3.00 -4.03 -0.09
CA ALA A 82 2.31 -5.22 -0.59
C ALA A 82 2.35 -6.36 0.42
N PHE A 83 1.21 -7.00 0.69
CA PHE A 83 1.18 -8.26 1.43
C PHE A 83 0.97 -9.40 0.42
N VAL A 84 1.97 -10.27 0.24
CA VAL A 84 1.99 -11.24 -0.88
C VAL A 84 2.11 -12.66 -0.35
N GLU A 85 1.08 -13.47 -0.63
CA GLU A 85 1.11 -14.92 -0.44
C GLU A 85 1.43 -15.63 -1.75
N ASN A 86 0.84 -15.17 -2.87
CA ASN A 86 1.00 -15.72 -4.22
C ASN A 86 1.42 -14.61 -5.21
N GLU A 87 0.54 -13.65 -5.45
CA GLU A 87 0.77 -12.54 -6.39
C GLU A 87 -0.09 -11.33 -6.02
N ALA A 88 0.42 -10.12 -6.23
CA ALA A 88 -0.33 -8.88 -6.05
C ALA A 88 -0.22 -8.02 -7.32
N THR A 89 -1.31 -7.36 -7.69
CA THR A 89 -1.33 -6.40 -8.79
C THR A 89 -1.90 -5.07 -8.31
N TYR A 90 -1.29 -3.98 -8.75
CA TYR A 90 -1.78 -2.63 -8.53
C TYR A 90 -1.63 -1.79 -9.79
N VAL A 91 -2.66 -1.01 -10.12
CA VAL A 91 -2.62 -0.03 -11.21
C VAL A 91 -2.57 1.35 -10.59
N TYR A 92 -1.43 2.02 -10.72
CA TYR A 92 -1.30 3.43 -10.36
C TYR A 92 -1.82 4.25 -11.53
N TYR A 93 -2.88 5.02 -11.29
CA TYR A 93 -3.53 5.87 -12.28
C TYR A 93 -3.15 7.33 -12.04
N ASP A 94 -2.90 8.07 -13.12
CA ASP A 94 -2.65 9.52 -13.08
C ASP A 94 -3.31 10.24 -14.27
N ASP A 95 -3.90 11.40 -14.01
CA ASP A 95 -4.47 12.28 -15.03
C ASP A 95 -4.25 13.76 -14.66
N ASP A 96 -4.97 14.70 -15.28
CA ASP A 96 -4.83 16.12 -14.95
C ASP A 96 -5.58 16.55 -13.68
N GLY A 97 -6.37 15.66 -13.07
CA GLY A 97 -7.15 15.91 -11.87
C GLY A 97 -8.22 17.01 -11.96
N ASN A 98 -8.47 17.57 -13.15
CA ASN A 98 -9.26 18.78 -13.32
C ASN A 98 -10.28 18.68 -14.46
N SER A 99 -9.87 18.22 -15.64
CA SER A 99 -10.76 18.13 -16.80
C SER A 99 -11.54 16.81 -16.81
N LYS A 100 -12.25 16.54 -17.92
CA LYS A 100 -12.93 15.25 -18.19
C LYS A 100 -12.26 14.47 -19.31
N ASP A 101 -11.01 14.82 -19.64
CA ASP A 101 -10.28 14.24 -20.75
C ASP A 101 -9.99 12.73 -20.56
N TYR A 102 -10.00 12.24 -19.32
CA TYR A 102 -9.96 10.81 -19.01
C TYR A 102 -11.09 10.03 -19.69
N LYS A 103 -12.26 10.65 -19.95
CA LYS A 103 -13.36 10.00 -20.69
C LYS A 103 -13.02 9.73 -22.16
N ALA A 104 -12.07 10.47 -22.71
CA ALA A 104 -11.51 10.24 -24.04
C ALA A 104 -10.26 9.36 -23.99
N GLY A 105 -9.95 8.75 -22.83
CA GLY A 105 -8.79 7.87 -22.66
C GLY A 105 -7.48 8.60 -22.39
N LYS A 106 -7.50 9.92 -22.14
CA LYS A 106 -6.28 10.65 -21.76
C LYS A 106 -6.02 10.51 -20.27
N HIS A 107 -5.27 9.49 -19.92
CA HIS A 107 -4.72 9.22 -18.60
C HIS A 107 -3.47 8.38 -18.77
N GLU A 108 -2.71 8.26 -17.69
CA GLU A 108 -1.48 7.50 -17.61
C GLU A 108 -1.66 6.38 -16.58
N GLU A 109 -1.01 5.24 -16.80
CA GLU A 109 -1.03 4.14 -15.85
C GLU A 109 0.38 3.59 -15.62
N ILE A 110 0.64 3.11 -14.41
CA ILE A 110 1.75 2.21 -14.11
C ILE A 110 1.16 0.94 -13.52
N ILE A 111 1.36 -0.17 -14.21
CA ILE A 111 0.87 -1.47 -13.79
C ILE A 111 2.03 -2.18 -13.09
N ILE A 112 1.79 -2.55 -11.84
CA ILE A 112 2.76 -3.20 -10.96
C ILE A 112 2.25 -4.62 -10.72
N HIS A 113 3.04 -5.62 -11.11
CA HIS A 113 2.79 -7.02 -10.83
C HIS A 113 3.89 -7.58 -9.95
N ILE A 114 3.53 -8.08 -8.78
CA ILE A 114 4.45 -8.69 -7.81
C ILE A 114 4.09 -10.16 -7.70
N LYS A 115 5.04 -11.07 -7.90
CA LYS A 115 4.80 -12.51 -7.83
C LYS A 115 5.82 -13.20 -6.97
N ARG A 116 5.36 -14.07 -6.07
CA ARG A 116 6.20 -14.90 -5.22
C ARG A 116 6.84 -16.04 -6.01
N LEU A 117 8.12 -16.28 -5.75
CA LEU A 117 8.92 -17.38 -6.28
C LEU A 117 9.03 -18.50 -5.23
N LYS A 118 9.52 -19.68 -5.66
CA LYS A 118 9.61 -20.87 -4.79
C LYS A 118 10.56 -20.71 -3.59
N ASP A 119 11.54 -19.81 -3.69
CA ASP A 119 12.59 -19.62 -2.69
C ASP A 119 12.29 -18.45 -1.72
N ASP A 120 11.01 -18.08 -1.54
CA ASP A 120 10.59 -16.88 -0.81
C ASP A 120 11.19 -15.57 -1.37
N ASP A 121 11.55 -15.55 -2.65
CA ASP A 121 11.90 -14.31 -3.36
C ASP A 121 10.69 -13.78 -4.15
N PHE A 122 10.79 -12.56 -4.66
CA PHE A 122 9.75 -11.93 -5.47
C PHE A 122 10.29 -11.42 -6.80
N THR A 123 9.53 -11.66 -7.86
CA THR A 123 9.67 -10.90 -9.10
C THR A 123 8.71 -9.72 -9.09
N ILE A 124 9.16 -8.59 -9.62
CA ILE A 124 8.38 -7.37 -9.78
C ILE A 124 8.48 -6.98 -11.25
N GLU A 125 7.34 -6.96 -11.92
CA GLU A 125 7.18 -6.53 -13.30
C GLU A 125 6.42 -5.19 -13.29
N ILE A 126 6.95 -4.21 -14.02
CA ILE A 126 6.39 -2.86 -14.11
C ILE A 126 6.15 -2.55 -15.58
N GLU A 127 4.92 -2.16 -15.91
CA GLU A 127 4.55 -1.65 -17.23
C GLU A 127 4.08 -0.19 -17.09
N SER A 128 4.80 0.76 -17.68
CA SER A 128 4.36 2.16 -17.75
C SER A 128 3.62 2.43 -19.06
N LYS A 129 2.40 2.97 -18.94
CA LYS A 129 1.56 3.41 -20.06
C LYS A 129 1.46 4.93 -20.02
N GLY A 130 2.44 5.58 -20.64
CA GLY A 130 2.46 7.04 -20.83
C GLY A 130 2.91 7.85 -19.60
N ASN A 131 3.10 7.22 -18.43
CA ASN A 131 3.58 7.94 -17.26
C ASN A 131 5.08 8.24 -17.38
N THR A 132 5.42 9.53 -17.35
CA THR A 132 6.81 10.02 -17.38
C THR A 132 7.23 10.72 -16.08
N LYS A 133 6.32 10.79 -15.10
CA LYS A 133 6.53 11.53 -13.85
C LYS A 133 7.19 10.67 -12.78
N VAL A 134 6.74 9.43 -12.60
CA VAL A 134 7.26 8.53 -11.57
C VAL A 134 8.63 8.02 -12.02
N LYS A 135 9.64 8.27 -11.18
CA LYS A 135 11.04 7.86 -11.42
C LYS A 135 11.43 6.67 -10.57
N ASN A 136 10.93 6.59 -9.33
CA ASN A 136 11.30 5.55 -8.38
C ASN A 136 10.09 4.94 -7.69
N LEU A 137 10.10 3.61 -7.58
CA LEU A 137 9.18 2.83 -6.76
C LEU A 137 9.96 2.10 -5.67
N ASN A 138 9.65 2.41 -4.42
CA ASN A 138 10.20 1.75 -3.25
C ASN A 138 9.21 0.70 -2.74
N PHE A 139 9.57 -0.56 -2.80
CA PHE A 139 8.72 -1.68 -2.41
C PHE A 139 9.04 -2.12 -0.99
N GLU A 140 7.98 -2.36 -0.22
CA GLU A 140 7.99 -3.13 1.03
C GLU A 140 7.00 -4.28 0.84
N ILE A 141 7.55 -5.48 0.60
CA ILE A 141 6.77 -6.69 0.35
C ILE A 141 6.78 -7.54 1.62
N ILE A 142 5.61 -7.70 2.22
CA ILE A 142 5.42 -8.47 3.45
C ILE A 142 5.05 -9.92 3.09
N HIS A 143 5.75 -10.87 3.71
CA HIS A 143 5.47 -12.30 3.65
C HIS A 143 4.40 -12.73 4.67
N THR A 144 3.83 -13.92 4.48
CA THR A 144 2.86 -14.52 5.42
C THR A 144 3.42 -14.83 6.81
N ASP A 145 4.74 -14.83 6.96
CA ASP A 145 5.43 -15.01 8.25
C ASP A 145 5.86 -13.68 8.91
N GLY A 146 5.55 -12.54 8.27
CA GLY A 146 5.87 -11.20 8.77
C GLY A 146 7.23 -10.65 8.33
N ARG A 147 8.07 -11.42 7.61
CA ARG A 147 9.29 -10.86 7.02
C ARG A 147 8.95 -9.80 5.98
N VAL A 148 9.78 -8.75 5.92
CA VAL A 148 9.65 -7.66 4.95
C VAL A 148 10.83 -7.68 3.99
N HIS A 149 10.55 -7.71 2.69
CA HIS A 149 11.53 -7.57 1.63
C HIS A 149 11.44 -6.16 1.04
N SER A 150 12.54 -5.40 1.14
CA SER A 150 12.62 -4.04 0.61
C SER A 150 13.41 -4.00 -0.69
N LYS A 151 12.88 -3.30 -1.71
CA LYS A 151 13.53 -3.15 -3.01
C LYS A 151 13.17 -1.81 -3.64
N THR A 152 14.14 -1.10 -4.21
CA THR A 152 13.87 0.10 -5.00
C THR A 152 14.10 -0.19 -6.47
N LEU A 153 13.15 0.21 -7.32
CA LEU A 153 13.25 0.12 -8.77
C LEU A 153 13.09 1.52 -9.37
N SER A 154 14.01 1.88 -10.24
CA SER A 154 13.88 3.08 -11.06
C SER A 154 13.12 2.75 -12.35
N ILE A 155 12.18 3.60 -12.73
CA ILE A 155 11.42 3.51 -13.97
C ILE A 155 12.12 4.42 -14.98
N GLU A 156 12.54 3.84 -16.11
CA GLU A 156 13.04 4.64 -17.22
C GLU A 156 11.86 5.35 -17.91
N PRO A 157 11.97 6.66 -18.19
CA PRO A 157 10.90 7.44 -18.84
C PRO A 157 10.66 7.06 -20.30
#